data_AF-A0A8R7TVJ6-F1
#
_entry.id   AF-A0A8R7TVJ6-F1
#
_cell.length_a   1.000
_cell.length_b   1.000
_cell.length_c   1.000
_cell.angle_alpha   90.00
_cell.angle_beta   90.00
_cell.angle_gamma   90.00
#
_symmetry.space_group_name_H-M   'P 1'
#
loop_
_entity.id
_entity.type
_entity.pdbx_description
1 polymer ?
#
loop_
_entity_poly.entity_id
_entity_poly.type
_entity_poly.pdbx_seq_one_letter_code
_entity_poly.pdbx_strand_id
1 'polypeptide(L)'
;AFNLTVHVKNTLSWQAWCSNGGEVVVSYSGVALAWGDVPVFCVPRSATTELTVLPWGWEVGLSEDLHRRLLSESQMHTAEVLVEVRMFDPGSW
;
A
#
# COMPACT_ATOMS: atom_id res chain seq x y z
N ALA A 1 -12.21 4.36 3.86
CA ALA A 1 -11.00 4.96 3.23
C ALA A 1 -9.78 4.48 4.00
N PHE A 2 -8.70 4.12 3.32
CA PHE A 2 -7.47 3.65 3.95
C PHE A 2 -6.46 4.80 4.04
N ASN A 3 -5.67 4.82 5.10
CA ASN A 3 -4.52 5.71 5.25
C ASN A 3 -3.33 4.84 5.62
N LEU A 4 -2.35 4.76 4.73
CA LEU A 4 -1.19 3.88 4.88
C LEU A 4 0.06 4.73 5.08
N THR A 5 0.83 4.39 6.11
CA THR A 5 2.19 4.89 6.29
C THR A 5 3.18 3.83 5.86
N VAL A 6 3.98 4.12 4.84
CA VAL A 6 5.02 3.21 4.36
C VAL A 6 6.38 3.72 4.84
N HIS A 7 7.06 2.91 5.64
CA HIS A 7 8.43 3.19 6.08
C HIS A 7 9.43 2.57 5.12
N VAL A 8 10.26 3.42 4.51
CA VAL A 8 11.25 2.99 3.53
C VAL A 8 12.64 3.26 4.06
N LYS A 9 13.43 2.20 4.22
CA LYS A 9 14.82 2.26 4.67
C LYS A 9 15.77 1.99 3.51
N ASN A 10 16.67 2.93 3.24
CA ASN A 10 17.79 2.70 2.34
C ASN A 10 18.96 2.10 3.11
N THR A 11 19.28 0.84 2.82
CA THR A 11 20.41 0.13 3.41
C THR A 11 21.72 0.34 2.64
N LEU A 12 21.67 0.99 1.47
CA LEU A 12 22.87 1.34 0.71
C LEU A 12 23.65 2.43 1.45
N SER A 13 24.94 2.17 1.65
CA SER A 13 25.85 3.09 2.32
C SER A 13 26.51 4.08 1.37
N TRP A 14 26.49 3.82 0.06
CA TRP A 14 27.21 4.63 -0.95
C TRP A 14 26.33 5.55 -1.79
N GLN A 15 25.02 5.33 -1.86
CA GLN A 15 24.13 6.14 -2.71
C GLN A 15 22.73 6.31 -2.12
N ALA A 16 22.04 7.35 -2.58
CA ALA A 16 20.61 7.47 -2.41
C ALA A 16 19.89 6.42 -3.24
N TRP A 17 18.72 5.99 -2.79
CA TRP A 17 17.81 5.16 -3.57
C TRP A 17 16.58 5.97 -3.92
N CYS A 18 16.31 6.13 -5.22
CA CYS A 18 15.12 6.79 -5.72
C CYS A 18 14.20 5.77 -6.36
N SER A 19 12.90 5.90 -6.09
CA SER A 19 11.85 5.14 -6.75
C SER A 19 11.04 6.06 -7.67
N ASN A 20 10.60 5.52 -8.81
CA ASN A 20 9.64 6.17 -9.71
C ASN A 20 8.19 6.09 -9.18
N GLY A 21 8.02 5.77 -7.89
CA GLY A 21 6.72 5.52 -7.29
C GLY A 21 6.31 4.06 -7.39
N GLY A 22 5.01 3.82 -7.43
CA GLY A 22 4.47 2.48 -7.44
C GLY A 22 2.96 2.50 -7.27
N GLU A 23 2.41 1.33 -7.01
CA GLU A 23 0.98 1.12 -6.78
C GLU A 23 0.79 0.39 -5.46
N VAL A 24 -0.32 0.67 -4.80
CA VAL A 24 -0.79 -0.09 -3.65
C VAL A 24 -2.20 -0.60 -3.90
N VAL A 25 -2.43 -1.84 -3.51
CA VAL A 25 -3.77 -2.45 -3.51
C VAL A 25 -4.07 -2.96 -2.11
N VAL A 26 -5.22 -2.57 -1.59
CA VAL A 26 -5.79 -3.15 -0.37
C VAL A 26 -6.88 -4.13 -0.80
N SER A 27 -6.81 -5.38 -0.34
CA SER A 27 -7.77 -6.41 -0.71
C SER A 27 -8.27 -7.20 0.49
N TYR A 28 -9.48 -7.76 0.34
CA TYR A 28 -10.10 -8.66 1.27
C TYR A 28 -10.58 -9.90 0.53
N SER A 29 -10.15 -11.08 0.98
CA SER A 29 -10.47 -12.36 0.32
C SER A 29 -10.16 -12.35 -1.20
N GLY A 30 -9.07 -11.69 -1.59
CA GLY A 30 -8.65 -11.57 -3.00
C GLY A 30 -9.40 -10.52 -3.82
N VAL A 31 -10.38 -9.81 -3.24
CA VAL A 31 -11.11 -8.72 -3.92
C VAL A 31 -10.55 -7.37 -3.47
N ALA A 32 -10.22 -6.50 -4.42
CA ALA A 32 -9.70 -5.16 -4.13
C ALA A 32 -10.77 -4.29 -3.44
N LEU A 33 -10.41 -3.71 -2.30
CA LEU A 33 -11.20 -2.72 -1.55
C LEU A 33 -10.78 -1.29 -1.89
N ALA A 34 -9.50 -1.09 -2.18
CA ALA A 34 -8.95 0.21 -2.54
C ALA A 34 -7.65 0.07 -3.33
N TRP A 35 -7.33 1.10 -4.10
CA TRP A 35 -6.09 1.23 -4.83
C TRP A 35 -5.56 2.65 -4.73
N GLY A 36 -4.26 2.84 -4.91
CA GLY A 36 -3.66 4.15 -4.96
C GLY A 36 -2.22 4.11 -5.43
N ASP A 37 -1.67 5.29 -5.65
CA ASP A 37 -0.29 5.46 -6.11
C ASP A 37 0.64 5.66 -4.92
N VAL A 38 1.77 4.96 -4.93
CA VAL A 38 2.93 5.29 -4.10
C VAL A 38 3.67 6.44 -4.79
N PRO A 39 3.91 7.57 -4.11
CA PRO A 39 4.56 8.72 -4.73
C PRO A 39 6.00 8.40 -5.12
N VAL A 40 6.54 9.17 -6.07
CA VAL A 40 7.99 9.24 -6.32
C VAL A 40 8.69 9.71 -5.04
N PHE A 41 9.78 9.06 -4.66
CA PHE A 41 10.57 9.45 -3.50
C PHE A 41 12.05 9.10 -3.67
N CYS A 42 12.89 9.75 -2.88
CA CYS A 42 14.29 9.39 -2.72
C CYS A 42 14.62 9.25 -1.24
N VAL A 43 15.37 8.21 -0.90
CA VAL A 43 15.88 7.97 0.45
C VAL A 43 17.39 8.13 0.44
N PRO A 44 17.96 9.09 1.20
CA PRO A 44 19.40 9.24 1.32
C PRO A 44 20.10 7.96 1.79
N ARG A 45 21.42 7.88 1.58
CA ARG A 45 22.22 6.73 2.06
C ARG A 45 22.00 6.50 3.56
N SER A 46 21.85 5.24 3.95
CA SER A 46 21.66 4.84 5.36
C SER A 46 20.53 5.57 6.10
N ALA A 47 19.51 6.06 5.39
CA ALA A 47 18.41 6.83 5.97
C ALA A 47 17.07 6.08 5.85
N THR A 48 16.07 6.62 6.56
CA THR A 48 14.68 6.18 6.49
C THR A 48 13.80 7.36 6.12
N THR A 49 12.76 7.12 5.33
CA THR A 49 11.68 8.08 5.08
C THR A 49 10.33 7.44 5.34
N GLU A 50 9.32 8.28 5.56
CA GLU A 50 7.93 7.88 5.73
C GLU A 50 7.11 8.47 4.58
N LEU A 51 6.27 7.64 3.98
CA LEU A 51 5.40 8.03 2.88
C LEU A 51 3.95 7.83 3.31
N THR A 52 3.13 8.85 3.13
CA THR A 52 1.68 8.73 3.27
C THR A 52 1.10 8.33 1.92
N VAL A 53 0.44 7.18 1.89
CA VAL A 53 -0.31 6.70 0.72
C VAL A 53 -1.78 6.65 1.10
N LEU A 54 -2.62 7.22 0.24
CA LEU A 54 -4.06 7.31 0.45
C LEU A 54 -4.78 6.47 -0.61
N PRO A 55 -4.95 5.16 -0.41
CA PRO A 55 -5.73 4.35 -1.32
C PRO A 55 -7.20 4.76 -1.28
N TRP A 56 -7.76 5.00 -2.46
CA TRP A 56 -9.15 5.39 -2.65
C TRP A 56 -9.92 4.12 -3.05
N GLY A 57 -11.03 3.87 -2.38
CA GLY A 57 -11.95 2.82 -2.82
C GLY A 57 -12.76 3.33 -4.00
N TRP A 58 -12.69 2.65 -5.13
CA TRP A 58 -13.75 2.72 -6.13
C TRP A 58 -14.72 1.56 -5.88
N GLU A 59 -15.98 1.75 -6.27
CA GLU A 59 -17.12 0.84 -6.06
C GLU A 59 -17.00 -0.51 -6.81
N VAL A 60 -15.85 -1.17 -6.79
CA VAL A 60 -15.75 -2.60 -7.09
C VAL A 60 -16.27 -3.33 -5.86
N GLY A 61 -17.58 -3.25 -5.69
CA GLY A 61 -18.29 -3.73 -4.52
C GLY A 61 -17.97 -5.20 -4.29
N LEU A 62 -17.55 -5.51 -3.07
CA LEU A 62 -17.64 -6.87 -2.56
C LEU A 62 -19.04 -7.42 -2.88
N SER A 63 -19.13 -8.71 -3.21
CA SER A 63 -20.43 -9.38 -3.22
C SER A 63 -21.10 -9.18 -1.85
N GLU A 64 -22.43 -9.21 -1.80
CA GLU A 64 -23.15 -9.04 -0.52
C GLU A 64 -22.67 -10.01 0.56
N ASP A 65 -22.33 -11.24 0.17
CA ASP A 65 -21.78 -12.24 1.07
C ASP A 65 -20.41 -11.85 1.63
N LEU A 66 -19.50 -11.39 0.77
CA LEU A 66 -18.19 -10.91 1.21
C LEU A 66 -18.29 -9.63 2.04
N HIS A 67 -19.22 -8.74 1.70
CA HIS A 67 -19.46 -7.53 2.48
C HIS A 67 -19.99 -7.86 3.88
N ARG A 68 -20.99 -8.74 4.00
CA ARG A 68 -21.50 -9.21 5.30
C ARG A 68 -20.41 -9.90 6.11
N ARG A 69 -19.59 -10.74 5.46
CA ARG A 69 -18.48 -11.44 6.10
C ARG A 69 -17.45 -10.45 6.64
N LEU A 70 -17.02 -9.47 5.84
CA LEU A 70 -16.09 -8.43 6.27
C LEU A 70 -16.63 -7.65 7.48
N LEU A 71 -17.91 -7.27 7.46
CA LEU A 71 -18.54 -6.58 8.59
C LEU A 71 -18.56 -7.44 9.86
N SER A 72 -18.92 -8.74 9.74
CA SER A 72 -18.91 -9.67 10.88
C SER A 72 -17.51 -9.88 11.45
N GLU A 73 -16.52 -10.14 10.60
CA GLU A 73 -15.12 -10.32 11.02
C GLU A 73 -14.55 -9.03 11.62
N SER A 74 -14.95 -7.86 11.09
CA SER A 74 -14.55 -6.57 11.65
C SER A 74 -15.12 -6.34 13.05
N GLN A 75 -16.37 -6.71 13.33
CA GLN A 75 -16.96 -6.63 14.67
C GLN A 75 -16.24 -7.55 15.66
N MET A 76 -15.76 -8.70 15.19
CA MET A 76 -15.01 -9.66 15.99
C MET A 76 -13.50 -9.34 16.08
N HIS A 77 -13.03 -8.29 15.41
CA HIS A 77 -11.60 -7.94 15.30
C HIS A 77 -10.73 -9.05 14.67
N THR A 78 -11.32 -9.83 13.76
CA THR A 78 -10.66 -10.94 13.05
C THR A 78 -10.56 -10.70 11.55
N ALA A 79 -10.98 -9.53 11.05
CA ALA A 79 -10.88 -9.20 9.64
C ALA A 79 -9.42 -9.02 9.24
N GLU A 80 -9.00 -9.77 8.21
CA GLU A 80 -7.67 -9.66 7.62
C GLU A 80 -7.76 -9.01 6.25
N VAL A 81 -7.00 -7.93 6.07
CA VAL A 81 -6.83 -7.26 4.77
C VAL A 81 -5.39 -7.42 4.32
N LEU A 82 -5.20 -7.67 3.03
CA LEU A 82 -3.88 -7.72 2.42
C LEU A 82 -3.57 -6.36 1.80
N VAL A 83 -2.41 -5.81 2.17
CA VAL A 83 -1.85 -4.61 1.54
C VAL A 83 -0.67 -5.05 0.68
N GLU A 84 -0.82 -4.93 -0.63
CA GLU A 84 0.25 -5.23 -1.57
C GLU A 84 0.80 -3.92 -2.13
N VAL A 85 2.11 -3.71 -1.99
CA VAL A 85 2.83 -2.54 -2.52
C VAL A 85 3.77 -3.01 -3.62
N ARG A 86 3.57 -2.49 -4.83
CA ARG A 86 4.42 -2.76 -5.99
C ARG A 86 5.20 -1.50 -6.33
N MET A 87 6.51 -1.58 -6.19
CA MET A 87 7.41 -0.49 -6.56
C MET A 87 7.72 -0.58 -8.06
N PHE A 88 7.69 0.56 -8.75
CA PHE A 88 8.18 0.61 -10.12
C PHE A 88 9.70 0.57 -10.13
N ASP A 89 10.28 -0.10 -11.14
CA ASP A 89 11.73 -0.18 -11.25
C ASP A 89 12.35 1.22 -11.25
N PRO A 90 13.48 1.42 -10.52
CA PRO A 90 14.21 2.66 -10.61
C PRO A 90 14.70 2.79 -12.05
N GLY A 91 14.18 3.80 -12.76
CA GLY A 91 14.76 4.21 -14.03
C GLY A 91 16.25 4.51 -13.79
N SER A 92 17.11 4.11 -14.72
CA SER A 92 18.51 4.53 -14.69
C SER A 92 18.57 6.05 -14.87
N TRP A 93 18.79 6.78 -13.77
CA TRP A 93 19.08 8.22 -13.78
C TRP A 93 20.60 8.43 -13.74
#